data_AF-A0A451B2F2-F1
#
_entry.id   AF-A0A451B2F2-F1
#
_cell.length_a   1.000
_cell.length_b   1.000
_cell.length_c   1.000
_cell.angle_alpha   90.00
_cell.angle_beta   90.00
_cell.angle_gamma   90.00
#
_symmetry.space_group_name_H-M   'P 1'
#
loop_
_entity.id
_entity.type
_entity.pdbx_description
1 polymer ?
#
loop_
_entity_poly.entity_id
_entity_poly.type
_entity_poly.pdbx_seq_one_letter_code
_entity_poly.pdbx_strand_id
1 'polypeptide(L)'
;MARFDKVMAPKVAGSWHLHTLTKGIPLDFFVYFSSLASLIGASGQGNYAAANVFMDALAHHRRAMGLSALSVNWGFWGKIGGLTAVLDSQQQARLAEMGIDTIESERGMSRLGLSMGQAEAAQIGVAPMNWSRYLKQFSTVPAFLSELAQVVPDQSSASFMDELKEIPSEKQRDYLYSHIQSELNRVLGFEASRSMDPYTGFSELGMDSLMVV
;
A
#
# COMPACT_ATOMS: atom_id res chain seq x y z
N MET A 1 22.19 2.56 14.72
CA MET A 1 22.15 1.14 14.32
C MET A 1 21.08 0.34 15.06
N ALA A 2 20.93 0.44 16.39
CA ALA A 2 19.98 -0.36 17.17
C ALA A 2 18.50 -0.44 16.66
N ARG A 3 17.94 0.61 16.06
CA ARG A 3 16.58 0.60 15.48
C ARG A 3 16.48 -0.24 14.20
N PHE A 4 17.57 -0.31 13.43
CA PHE A 4 17.68 -1.13 12.24
C PHE A 4 17.79 -2.60 12.64
N ASP A 5 18.70 -2.90 13.56
CA ASP A 5 18.97 -4.27 14.01
C ASP A 5 17.75 -4.93 14.65
N LYS A 6 16.97 -4.20 15.46
CA LYS A 6 15.76 -4.73 16.10
C LYS A 6 14.69 -5.18 15.10
N VAL A 7 14.52 -4.48 13.99
CA VAL A 7 13.52 -4.83 12.96
C VAL A 7 14.04 -5.95 12.05
N MET A 8 15.34 -5.92 11.74
CA MET A 8 15.98 -6.89 10.87
C MET A 8 16.15 -8.25 11.55
N ALA A 9 16.55 -8.30 12.82
CA ALA A 9 16.90 -9.54 13.52
C ALA A 9 15.85 -10.67 13.40
N PRO A 10 14.56 -10.47 13.73
CA PRO A 10 13.58 -11.55 13.65
C PRO A 10 13.31 -12.02 12.21
N LYS A 11 13.40 -11.12 11.22
CA LYS A 11 13.12 -11.43 9.81
C LYS A 11 14.33 -11.97 9.07
N VAL A 12 15.53 -11.44 9.31
CA VAL A 12 16.76 -11.81 8.60
C VAL A 12 17.46 -12.95 9.31
N ALA A 13 17.91 -12.74 10.55
CA ALA A 13 18.61 -13.78 11.29
C ALA A 13 17.68 -14.97 11.60
N GLY A 14 16.42 -14.69 11.97
CA GLY A 14 15.43 -15.73 12.23
C GLY A 14 15.16 -16.61 11.00
N SER A 15 14.90 -16.01 9.84
CA SER A 15 14.65 -16.78 8.61
C SER A 15 15.90 -17.52 8.12
N TRP A 16 17.09 -16.93 8.28
CA TRP A 16 18.35 -17.57 7.96
C TRP A 16 18.59 -18.81 8.83
N HIS A 17 18.39 -18.70 10.14
CA HIS A 17 18.49 -19.83 11.06
C HIS A 17 17.53 -20.95 10.69
N LEU A 18 16.24 -20.64 10.46
CA LEU A 18 15.26 -21.61 10.01
C LEU A 18 15.68 -22.26 8.69
N HIS A 19 16.21 -21.48 7.73
CA HIS A 19 16.73 -22.04 6.49
C HIS A 19 17.88 -23.02 6.74
N THR A 20 18.90 -22.62 7.50
CA THR A 20 20.08 -23.45 7.75
C THR A 20 19.78 -24.72 8.53
N LEU A 21 18.93 -24.64 9.56
CA LEU A 21 18.63 -25.76 10.45
C LEU A 21 17.67 -26.78 9.83
N THR A 22 16.96 -26.42 8.75
CA THR A 22 15.99 -27.28 8.08
C THR A 22 16.41 -27.76 6.70
N LYS A 23 17.63 -27.46 6.23
CA LYS A 23 18.08 -27.83 4.87
C LYS A 23 17.92 -29.32 4.55
N GLY A 24 18.16 -30.19 5.52
CA GLY A 24 18.07 -31.64 5.37
C GLY A 24 16.70 -32.23 5.72
N ILE A 25 15.70 -31.40 6.05
CA ILE A 25 14.37 -31.86 6.44
C ILE A 25 13.43 -31.71 5.24
N PRO A 26 12.76 -32.78 4.78
CA PRO A 26 11.80 -32.70 3.69
C PRO A 26 10.50 -32.05 4.16
N LEU A 27 10.50 -30.72 4.23
CA LEU A 27 9.33 -29.94 4.64
C LEU A 27 8.33 -29.85 3.49
N ASP A 28 7.05 -30.14 3.79
CA ASP A 28 5.95 -29.87 2.86
C ASP A 28 5.86 -28.36 2.55
N PHE A 29 6.01 -27.53 3.58
CA PHE A 29 5.89 -26.09 3.48
C PHE A 29 7.01 -25.35 4.23
N PHE A 30 7.54 -24.31 3.60
CA PHE A 30 8.36 -23.30 4.27
C PHE A 30 7.84 -21.92 3.86
N VAL A 31 7.06 -21.26 4.73
CA VAL A 31 6.34 -20.03 4.36
C VAL A 31 6.88 -18.82 5.12
N TYR A 32 7.27 -17.78 4.39
CA TYR A 32 7.66 -16.48 4.92
C TYR A 32 6.49 -15.51 4.89
N PHE A 33 6.23 -14.85 6.02
CA PHE A 33 5.24 -13.78 6.11
C PHE A 33 5.95 -12.45 5.89
N SER A 34 6.05 -12.10 4.61
CA SER A 34 6.60 -10.85 4.13
C SER A 34 5.53 -9.76 4.10
N SER A 35 5.82 -8.61 3.49
CA SER A 35 4.91 -7.47 3.44
C SER A 35 4.86 -6.86 2.05
N LEU A 36 3.72 -6.27 1.70
CA LEU A 36 3.56 -5.44 0.49
C LEU A 36 4.59 -4.30 0.44
N ALA A 37 5.08 -3.85 1.60
CA ALA A 37 6.14 -2.83 1.71
C ALA A 37 7.44 -3.21 0.99
N SER A 38 7.74 -4.49 0.76
CA SER A 38 8.91 -4.91 -0.02
C SER A 38 8.68 -4.88 -1.54
N LEU A 39 7.43 -4.82 -2.00
CA LEU A 39 7.07 -4.76 -3.42
C LEU A 39 6.92 -3.33 -3.93
N ILE A 40 6.12 -2.53 -3.22
CA ILE A 40 5.74 -1.17 -3.66
C ILE A 40 6.36 -0.06 -2.79
N GLY A 41 7.19 -0.45 -1.81
CA GLY A 41 7.78 0.47 -0.85
C GLY A 41 6.84 0.89 0.27
N ALA A 42 7.41 1.49 1.32
CA ALA A 42 6.67 2.11 2.41
C ALA A 42 7.50 3.29 2.97
N SER A 43 7.04 4.51 2.71
CA SER A 43 7.70 5.74 3.15
C SER A 43 7.93 5.71 4.66
N GLY A 44 9.17 6.00 5.08
CA GLY A 44 9.56 5.95 6.50
C GLY A 44 9.81 4.54 7.07
N GLN A 45 9.64 3.48 6.29
CA GLN A 45 9.79 2.07 6.72
C GLN A 45 10.90 1.31 5.97
N GLY A 46 11.98 2.00 5.56
CA GLY A 46 13.05 1.38 4.76
C GLY A 46 13.72 0.17 5.41
N ASN A 47 13.92 0.17 6.73
CA ASN A 47 14.45 -0.98 7.47
C ASN A 47 13.48 -2.18 7.46
N TYR A 48 12.18 -1.93 7.56
CA TYR A 48 11.15 -2.97 7.49
C TYR A 48 11.03 -3.53 6.07
N ALA A 49 11.03 -2.67 5.05
CA ALA A 49 11.03 -3.09 3.65
C ALA A 49 12.25 -3.98 3.35
N ALA A 50 13.46 -3.54 3.73
CA ALA A 50 14.69 -4.33 3.54
C ALA A 50 14.64 -5.70 4.23
N ALA A 51 14.10 -5.77 5.45
CA ALA A 51 13.95 -7.02 6.19
C ALA A 51 13.02 -8.02 5.48
N ASN A 52 11.95 -7.52 4.85
CA ASN A 52 11.00 -8.31 4.10
C ASN A 52 11.57 -8.74 2.73
N VAL A 53 12.28 -7.85 2.02
CA VAL A 53 13.00 -8.18 0.78
C VAL A 53 14.00 -9.32 1.01
N PHE A 54 14.68 -9.36 2.16
CA PHE A 54 15.57 -10.48 2.48
C PHE A 54 14.83 -11.83 2.50
N MET A 55 13.65 -11.91 3.12
CA MET A 55 12.86 -13.14 3.14
C MET A 55 12.34 -13.50 1.74
N ASP A 56 11.95 -12.50 0.95
CA ASP A 56 11.55 -12.69 -0.45
C ASP A 56 12.70 -13.33 -1.25
N ALA A 57 13.90 -12.76 -1.16
CA ALA A 57 15.09 -13.30 -1.81
C ALA A 57 15.48 -14.68 -1.28
N LEU A 58 15.32 -14.93 0.01
CA LEU A 58 15.61 -16.23 0.62
C LEU A 58 14.63 -17.33 0.14
N ALA A 59 13.37 -16.97 -0.15
CA ALA A 59 12.43 -17.90 -0.75
C ALA A 59 12.88 -18.35 -2.14
N HIS A 60 13.28 -17.41 -3.00
CA HIS A 60 13.86 -17.71 -4.31
C HIS A 60 15.15 -18.53 -4.19
N HIS A 61 16.04 -18.17 -3.28
CA HIS A 61 17.27 -18.92 -3.01
C HIS A 61 16.99 -20.38 -2.62
N ARG A 62 16.03 -20.63 -1.72
CA ARG A 62 15.61 -21.98 -1.34
C ARG A 62 15.05 -22.77 -2.52
N ARG A 63 14.19 -22.16 -3.34
CA ARG A 63 13.63 -22.81 -4.54
C ARG A 63 14.71 -23.18 -5.55
N ALA A 64 15.72 -22.32 -5.75
CA ALA A 64 16.87 -22.62 -6.61
C ALA A 64 17.70 -23.82 -6.11
N MET A 65 17.63 -24.15 -4.81
CA MET A 65 18.22 -25.36 -4.22
C MET A 65 17.29 -26.58 -4.25
N GLY A 66 16.12 -26.49 -4.88
CA GLY A 66 15.11 -27.56 -4.88
C GLY A 66 14.35 -27.72 -3.56
N LEU A 67 14.44 -26.75 -2.64
CA LEU A 67 13.77 -26.79 -1.34
C LEU A 67 12.43 -26.06 -1.39
N SER A 68 11.43 -26.55 -0.65
CA SER A 68 10.15 -25.85 -0.46
C SER A 68 10.40 -24.45 0.13
N ALA A 69 9.75 -23.45 -0.47
CA ALA A 69 9.71 -22.07 0.02
C ALA A 69 8.61 -21.24 -0.66
N LEU A 70 7.92 -20.39 0.11
CA LEU A 70 6.96 -19.42 -0.38
C LEU A 70 7.08 -18.14 0.45
N SER A 71 7.30 -17.00 -0.19
CA SER A 71 7.14 -15.70 0.46
C SER A 71 5.78 -15.09 0.13
N VAL A 72 5.01 -14.74 1.14
CA VAL A 72 3.72 -14.06 0.95
C VAL A 72 3.87 -12.60 1.39
N ASN A 73 3.80 -11.68 0.43
CA ASN A 73 3.84 -10.23 0.66
C ASN A 73 2.45 -9.73 1.03
N TRP A 74 2.14 -9.76 2.32
CA TRP A 74 0.83 -9.38 2.82
C TRP A 74 0.61 -7.87 2.77
N GLY A 75 -0.58 -7.48 2.30
CA GLY A 75 -1.17 -6.18 2.58
C GLY A 75 -1.60 -6.04 4.03
N PHE A 76 -2.37 -5.01 4.32
CA PHE A 76 -2.81 -4.68 5.66
C PHE A 76 -3.90 -5.63 6.11
N TRP A 77 -3.70 -6.35 7.22
CA TRP A 77 -4.76 -7.17 7.83
C TRP A 77 -5.77 -6.28 8.57
N GLY A 78 -7.04 -6.69 8.66
CA GLY A 78 -8.08 -5.95 9.39
C GLY A 78 -7.83 -5.85 10.90
N LYS A 79 -8.89 -5.49 11.65
CA LYS A 79 -8.85 -5.01 13.05
C LYS A 79 -8.21 -5.94 14.10
N ILE A 80 -7.81 -7.17 13.78
CA ILE A 80 -7.33 -8.14 14.79
C ILE A 80 -5.89 -8.60 14.48
N GLY A 81 -4.99 -8.42 15.46
CA GLY A 81 -3.74 -9.19 15.60
C GLY A 81 -2.54 -8.79 14.73
N GLY A 82 -2.71 -7.92 13.72
CA GLY A 82 -1.63 -7.47 12.83
C GLY A 82 -0.98 -6.14 13.24
N LEU A 83 0.09 -5.74 12.54
CA LEU A 83 0.71 -4.39 12.63
C LEU A 83 -0.30 -3.25 12.34
N THR A 84 -1.46 -3.60 11.80
CA THR A 84 -2.60 -2.75 11.49
C THR A 84 -3.53 -2.48 12.65
N ALA A 85 -3.50 -3.33 13.70
CA ALA A 85 -4.30 -3.13 14.91
C ALA A 85 -3.86 -1.87 15.68
N VAL A 86 -2.67 -1.35 15.39
CA VAL A 86 -2.16 -0.07 15.92
C VAL A 86 -2.38 1.11 14.97
N LEU A 87 -2.97 0.91 13.79
CA LEU A 87 -3.30 2.03 12.91
C LEU A 87 -4.55 2.74 13.42
N ASP A 88 -4.46 4.05 13.59
CA ASP A 88 -5.62 4.89 13.90
C ASP A 88 -6.58 4.98 12.68
N SER A 89 -7.78 5.50 12.91
CA SER A 89 -8.80 5.66 11.86
C SER A 89 -8.33 6.54 10.71
N GLN A 90 -7.46 7.52 10.97
CA GLN A 90 -6.93 8.43 9.96
C GLN A 90 -5.90 7.74 9.04
N GLN A 91 -5.05 6.87 9.59
CA GLN A 91 -4.11 6.06 8.83
C GLN A 91 -4.82 5.03 7.95
N GLN A 92 -5.91 4.43 8.45
CA GLN A 92 -6.76 3.54 7.64
C GLN A 92 -7.42 4.30 6.49
N ALA A 93 -7.97 5.49 6.76
CA ALA A 93 -8.55 6.35 5.71
C ALA A 93 -7.52 6.73 4.64
N ARG A 94 -6.29 7.11 5.04
CA ARG A 94 -5.20 7.41 4.10
C ARG A 94 -4.86 6.24 3.19
N LEU A 95 -4.77 5.02 3.73
CA LEU A 95 -4.51 3.83 2.92
C LEU A 95 -5.64 3.57 1.91
N ALA A 96 -6.90 3.70 2.33
CA ALA A 96 -8.05 3.56 1.44
C ALA A 96 -8.09 4.64 0.35
N GLU A 97 -7.69 5.88 0.66
CA GLU A 97 -7.51 6.97 -0.31
C GLU A 97 -6.37 6.70 -1.31
N MET A 98 -5.34 5.97 -0.90
CA MET A 98 -4.31 5.44 -1.79
C MET A 98 -4.80 4.23 -2.59
N GLY A 99 -5.99 3.69 -2.32
CA GLY A 99 -6.53 2.49 -2.97
C GLY A 99 -5.99 1.19 -2.39
N ILE A 100 -5.49 1.21 -1.15
CA ILE A 100 -5.04 0.03 -0.42
C ILE A 100 -6.07 -0.30 0.67
N ASP A 101 -6.74 -1.44 0.54
CA ASP A 101 -7.77 -1.88 1.46
C ASP A 101 -7.24 -2.94 2.46
N THR A 102 -8.05 -3.24 3.48
CA THR A 102 -7.70 -4.23 4.52
C THR A 102 -8.15 -5.65 4.18
N ILE A 103 -7.34 -6.63 4.55
CA ILE A 103 -7.60 -8.06 4.42
C ILE A 103 -8.46 -8.52 5.60
N GLU A 104 -9.66 -9.01 5.32
CA GLU A 104 -10.45 -9.75 6.30
C GLU A 104 -9.78 -11.08 6.66
N SER A 105 -9.71 -11.41 7.95
CA SER A 105 -8.93 -12.54 8.44
C SER A 105 -9.28 -13.87 7.78
N GLU A 106 -10.56 -14.16 7.59
CA GLU A 106 -11.03 -15.38 6.91
C GLU A 106 -10.56 -15.43 5.46
N ARG A 107 -10.62 -14.29 4.75
CA ARG A 107 -10.16 -14.18 3.37
C ARG A 107 -8.64 -14.30 3.28
N GLY A 108 -7.90 -13.71 4.22
CA GLY A 108 -6.45 -13.84 4.34
C GLY A 108 -6.03 -15.30 4.53
N MET A 109 -6.67 -16.00 5.46
CA MET A 109 -6.39 -17.42 5.72
C MET A 109 -6.74 -18.32 4.54
N SER A 110 -7.87 -18.06 3.86
CA SER A 110 -8.22 -18.75 2.62
C SER A 110 -7.16 -18.54 1.53
N ARG A 111 -6.65 -17.32 1.37
CA ARG A 111 -5.60 -17.01 0.40
C ARG A 111 -4.27 -17.68 0.76
N LEU A 112 -3.90 -17.74 2.03
CA LEU A 112 -2.71 -18.48 2.48
C LEU A 112 -2.80 -19.96 2.06
N GLY A 113 -3.94 -20.62 2.33
CA GLY A 113 -4.14 -22.02 1.96
C GLY A 113 -4.02 -22.25 0.44
N LEU A 114 -4.60 -21.36 -0.36
CA LEU A 114 -4.48 -21.43 -1.82
C LEU A 114 -3.02 -21.21 -2.29
N SER A 115 -2.33 -20.22 -1.72
CA SER A 115 -0.93 -19.92 -2.07
C SER A 115 0.01 -21.07 -1.71
N MET A 116 -0.20 -21.76 -0.59
CA MET A 116 0.57 -22.93 -0.21
C MET A 116 0.39 -24.11 -1.17
N GLY A 117 -0.77 -24.21 -1.85
CA GLY A 117 -1.03 -25.22 -2.87
C GLY A 117 -0.42 -24.91 -4.26
N GLN A 118 0.10 -23.70 -4.48
CA GLN A 118 0.72 -23.31 -5.75
C GLN A 118 2.21 -23.66 -5.75
N ALA A 119 2.58 -24.74 -6.45
CA ALA A 119 3.94 -25.27 -6.42
C ALA A 119 4.98 -24.38 -7.12
N GLU A 120 4.57 -23.57 -8.10
CA GLU A 120 5.47 -22.88 -9.04
C GLU A 120 5.96 -21.51 -8.54
N ALA A 121 5.17 -20.81 -7.72
CA ALA A 121 5.53 -19.46 -7.27
C ALA A 121 6.37 -19.50 -5.99
N ALA A 122 7.56 -18.91 -6.03
CA ALA A 122 8.37 -18.67 -4.83
C ALA A 122 7.88 -17.47 -4.01
N GLN A 123 7.10 -16.57 -4.63
CA GLN A 123 6.68 -15.31 -4.05
C GLN A 123 5.33 -14.86 -4.60
N ILE A 124 4.42 -14.41 -3.72
CA ILE A 124 3.08 -13.93 -4.09
C ILE A 124 2.71 -12.70 -3.26
N GLY A 125 2.21 -11.66 -3.93
CA GLY A 125 1.58 -10.51 -3.26
C GLY A 125 0.10 -10.75 -2.98
N VAL A 126 -0.33 -10.49 -1.75
CA VAL A 126 -1.75 -10.63 -1.36
C VAL A 126 -2.20 -9.34 -0.67
N ALA A 127 -2.88 -8.49 -1.42
CA ALA A 127 -3.46 -7.25 -0.92
C ALA A 127 -4.75 -6.93 -1.70
N PRO A 128 -5.85 -6.55 -1.03
CA PRO A 128 -7.00 -5.98 -1.70
C PRO A 128 -6.64 -4.55 -2.11
N MET A 129 -6.71 -4.30 -3.42
CA MET A 129 -6.21 -3.10 -4.05
C MET A 129 -7.26 -2.54 -5.02
N ASN A 130 -7.54 -1.25 -4.92
CA ASN A 130 -8.14 -0.49 -6.01
C ASN A 130 -7.00 0.04 -6.90
N TRP A 131 -6.63 -0.76 -7.90
CA TRP A 131 -5.51 -0.45 -8.78
C TRP A 131 -5.71 0.82 -9.61
N SER A 132 -6.93 1.11 -10.06
CA SER A 132 -7.24 2.35 -10.79
C SER A 132 -6.98 3.58 -9.94
N ARG A 133 -7.33 3.53 -8.64
CA ARG A 133 -7.02 4.60 -7.67
C ARG A 133 -5.52 4.64 -7.35
N TYR A 134 -4.89 3.49 -7.14
CA TYR A 134 -3.48 3.41 -6.78
C TYR A 134 -2.58 3.98 -7.90
N LEU A 135 -2.83 3.61 -9.16
CA LEU A 135 -2.04 4.03 -10.30
C LEU A 135 -2.16 5.54 -10.61
N LYS A 136 -3.31 6.16 -10.31
CA LYS A 136 -3.54 7.61 -10.48
C LYS A 136 -2.61 8.48 -9.63
N GLN A 137 -1.93 7.92 -8.62
CA GLN A 137 -0.96 8.64 -7.80
C GLN A 137 0.37 8.89 -8.53
N PHE A 138 0.63 8.18 -9.63
CA PHE A 138 1.88 8.30 -10.36
C PHE A 138 1.69 9.15 -11.62
N SER A 139 2.55 10.16 -11.80
CA SER A 139 2.63 10.90 -13.07
C SER A 139 3.16 10.03 -14.21
N THR A 140 3.92 8.98 -13.89
CA THR A 140 4.40 7.96 -14.81
C THR A 140 4.37 6.62 -14.10
N VAL A 141 3.68 5.63 -14.68
CA VAL A 141 3.54 4.30 -14.09
C VAL A 141 4.93 3.67 -13.88
N PRO A 142 5.28 3.22 -12.66
CA PRO A 142 6.53 2.54 -12.41
C PRO A 142 6.66 1.26 -13.26
N ALA A 143 7.86 0.95 -13.74
CA ALA A 143 8.11 -0.23 -14.58
C ALA A 143 7.64 -1.54 -13.91
N PHE A 144 7.77 -1.66 -12.58
CA PHE A 144 7.27 -2.81 -11.83
C PHE A 144 5.75 -3.04 -11.99
N LEU A 145 4.98 -1.99 -12.24
CA LEU A 145 3.52 -2.03 -12.35
C LEU A 145 3.03 -1.93 -13.81
N SER A 146 3.92 -1.92 -14.81
CA SER A 146 3.53 -1.62 -16.19
C SER A 146 2.60 -2.67 -16.79
N GLU A 147 2.85 -3.95 -16.53
CA GLU A 147 1.98 -5.05 -16.99
C GLU A 147 0.61 -5.00 -16.31
N LEU A 148 0.60 -4.69 -15.02
CA LEU A 148 -0.63 -4.54 -14.26
C LEU A 148 -1.46 -3.37 -14.77
N ALA A 149 -0.84 -2.24 -15.10
CA ALA A 149 -1.53 -1.07 -15.63
C ALA A 149 -2.20 -1.35 -16.99
N GLN A 150 -1.70 -2.31 -17.77
CA GLN A 150 -2.31 -2.69 -19.06
C GLN A 150 -3.63 -3.47 -18.90
N VAL A 151 -3.80 -4.18 -17.79
CA VAL A 151 -4.99 -5.02 -17.53
C VAL A 151 -6.00 -4.37 -16.59
N VAL A 152 -5.62 -3.28 -15.93
CA VAL A 152 -6.52 -2.50 -15.08
C VAL A 152 -7.41 -1.64 -15.98
N PRO A 153 -8.74 -1.77 -15.89
CA PRO A 153 -9.64 -0.93 -16.68
C PRO A 153 -9.39 0.54 -16.35
N ASP A 154 -9.29 1.36 -17.39
CA ASP A 154 -9.24 2.79 -17.23
C ASP A 154 -10.61 3.28 -16.73
N GLN A 155 -10.71 3.45 -15.41
CA GLN A 155 -11.83 4.13 -14.78
C GLN A 155 -11.58 5.64 -14.80
N SER A 156 -11.20 6.15 -15.97
CA SER A 156 -11.37 7.55 -16.30
C SER A 156 -12.87 7.81 -16.37
N SER A 157 -13.51 8.07 -15.22
CA SER A 157 -14.57 9.06 -15.20
C SER A 157 -14.06 10.29 -15.94
N ALA A 158 -14.90 10.97 -16.72
CA ALA A 158 -14.53 12.20 -17.44
C ALA A 158 -13.59 13.00 -16.55
N SER A 159 -12.36 13.23 -17.02
CA SER A 159 -11.40 13.92 -16.16
C SER A 159 -12.00 15.28 -15.84
N PHE A 160 -11.72 15.84 -14.66
CA PHE A 160 -12.12 17.21 -14.34
C PHE A 160 -11.82 18.18 -15.50
N MET A 161 -10.73 17.92 -16.24
CA MET A 161 -10.33 18.66 -17.42
C MET A 161 -11.28 18.48 -18.62
N ASP A 162 -11.92 17.33 -18.78
CA ASP A 162 -12.91 17.07 -19.83
C ASP A 162 -14.24 17.73 -19.48
N GLU A 163 -14.70 17.62 -18.22
CA GLU A 163 -15.88 18.35 -17.74
C GLU A 163 -15.67 19.87 -17.85
N LEU A 164 -14.49 20.38 -17.48
CA LEU A 164 -14.15 21.79 -17.58
C LEU A 164 -14.17 22.29 -19.04
N LYS A 165 -13.71 21.48 -20.00
CA LYS A 165 -13.74 21.82 -21.44
C LYS A 165 -15.16 21.90 -22.00
N GLU A 166 -16.09 21.11 -21.45
CA GLU A 166 -17.50 21.13 -21.86
C GLU A 166 -18.29 22.31 -21.27
N ILE A 167 -17.79 22.92 -20.20
CA ILE A 167 -18.41 24.10 -19.57
C ILE A 167 -18.12 25.36 -20.40
N PRO A 168 -19.11 26.23 -20.64
CA PRO A 168 -18.90 27.53 -21.29
C PRO A 168 -17.83 28.35 -20.56
N SER A 169 -16.95 29.03 -21.30
CA SER A 169 -15.80 29.77 -20.74
C SER A 169 -16.15 30.72 -19.60
N GLU A 170 -17.32 31.33 -19.63
CA GLU A 170 -17.84 32.24 -18.59
C GLU A 170 -18.07 31.54 -17.23
N LYS A 171 -18.41 30.24 -17.24
CA LYS A 171 -18.69 29.44 -16.04
C LYS A 171 -17.53 28.54 -15.61
N GLN A 172 -16.50 28.41 -16.46
CA GLN A 172 -15.33 27.58 -16.16
C GLN A 172 -14.61 28.04 -14.89
N ARG A 173 -14.50 29.36 -14.68
CA ARG A 173 -13.82 29.92 -13.50
C ARG A 173 -14.55 29.56 -12.20
N ASP A 174 -15.87 29.68 -12.17
CA ASP A 174 -16.68 29.39 -10.98
C ASP A 174 -16.73 27.90 -10.66
N TYR A 175 -16.74 27.06 -11.70
CA TYR A 175 -16.66 25.61 -11.56
C TYR A 175 -15.28 25.17 -11.04
N LEU A 176 -14.19 25.71 -11.60
CA LEU A 176 -12.83 25.47 -11.09
C LEU A 176 -12.69 25.91 -9.64
N TYR A 177 -13.24 27.07 -9.30
CA TYR A 177 -13.22 27.61 -7.94
C TYR A 177 -13.93 26.67 -6.95
N SER A 178 -15.14 26.24 -7.31
CA SER A 178 -15.94 25.32 -6.51
C SER A 178 -15.26 23.95 -6.35
N HIS A 179 -14.60 23.46 -7.41
CA HIS A 179 -13.85 22.20 -7.38
C HIS A 179 -12.63 22.28 -6.44
N ILE A 180 -11.79 23.32 -6.57
CA ILE A 180 -10.63 23.54 -5.69
C ILE A 180 -11.08 23.69 -4.24
N GLN A 181 -12.17 24.43 -3.99
CA GLN A 181 -12.70 24.62 -2.66
C GLN A 181 -13.19 23.31 -2.04
N SER A 182 -13.87 22.46 -2.81
CA SER A 182 -14.29 21.13 -2.37
C SER A 182 -13.09 20.24 -2.02
N GLU A 183 -12.05 20.22 -2.86
CA GLU A 183 -10.83 19.44 -2.59
C GLU A 183 -10.06 19.96 -1.37
N LEU A 184 -9.95 21.28 -1.20
CA LEU A 184 -9.37 21.87 0.00
C LEU A 184 -10.16 21.48 1.24
N ASN A 185 -11.49 21.60 1.23
CA ASN A 185 -12.33 21.19 2.36
C ASN A 185 -12.11 19.70 2.70
N ARG A 186 -12.05 18.84 1.68
CA ARG A 186 -11.79 17.40 1.86
C ARG A 186 -10.44 17.12 2.51
N VAL A 187 -9.36 17.75 2.02
CA VAL A 187 -8.00 17.58 2.54
C VAL A 187 -7.87 18.13 3.96
N LEU A 188 -8.57 19.23 4.27
CA LEU A 188 -8.56 19.86 5.59
C LEU A 188 -9.54 19.24 6.58
N GLY A 189 -10.35 18.27 6.15
CA GLY A 189 -11.37 17.63 7.00
C GLY A 189 -12.56 18.53 7.34
N PHE A 190 -12.81 19.58 6.56
CA PHE A 190 -13.99 20.43 6.67
C PHE A 190 -15.17 19.85 5.87
N GLU A 191 -16.39 20.30 6.19
CA GLU A 191 -17.56 19.97 5.36
C GLU A 191 -17.38 20.50 3.94
N ALA A 192 -17.71 19.68 2.94
CA ALA A 192 -17.50 20.01 1.53
C ALA A 192 -18.19 21.31 1.09
N SER A 193 -19.32 21.66 1.70
CA SER A 193 -20.11 22.87 1.45
C SER A 193 -19.61 24.13 2.17
N ARG A 194 -18.56 24.02 3.00
CA ARG A 194 -18.04 25.17 3.74
C ARG A 194 -17.51 26.23 2.78
N SER A 195 -18.07 27.43 2.85
CA SER A 195 -17.58 28.60 2.12
C SER A 195 -16.17 28.96 2.59
N MET A 196 -15.22 29.06 1.66
CA MET A 196 -13.88 29.58 1.91
C MET A 196 -13.66 30.85 1.08
N ASP A 197 -13.31 31.93 1.76
CA ASP A 197 -12.90 33.18 1.13
C ASP A 197 -11.46 32.98 0.59
N PRO A 198 -11.23 33.18 -0.72
CA PRO A 198 -9.92 32.94 -1.34
C PRO A 198 -8.85 33.94 -0.90
N TYR A 199 -9.25 35.02 -0.25
CA TYR A 199 -8.34 36.04 0.26
C TYR A 199 -7.99 35.84 1.74
N THR A 200 -8.61 34.88 2.42
CA THR A 200 -8.29 34.51 3.80
C THR A 200 -7.07 33.59 3.84
N GLY A 201 -6.06 33.95 4.64
CA GLY A 201 -4.87 33.12 4.82
C GLY A 201 -5.16 31.82 5.59
N PHE A 202 -4.45 30.74 5.30
CA PHE A 202 -4.65 29.45 5.99
C PHE A 202 -4.50 29.52 7.52
N SER A 203 -3.66 30.42 8.03
CA SER A 203 -3.52 30.69 9.47
C SER A 203 -4.83 31.19 10.10
N GLU A 204 -5.58 32.03 9.38
CA GLU A 204 -6.87 32.56 9.83
C GLU A 204 -7.99 31.51 9.75
N LEU A 205 -7.76 30.41 9.03
CA LEU A 205 -8.64 29.25 8.97
C LEU A 205 -8.35 28.21 10.07
N GLY A 206 -7.46 28.53 11.02
CA GLY A 206 -7.09 27.66 12.14
C GLY A 206 -5.99 26.65 11.82
N MET A 207 -5.28 26.80 10.70
CA MET A 207 -4.06 26.06 10.42
C MET A 207 -2.85 26.79 10.98
N ASP A 208 -2.74 26.82 12.30
CA ASP A 208 -1.55 27.28 13.00
C ASP A 208 -0.45 26.22 12.82
N SER A 209 0.83 26.61 12.85
CA SER A 209 1.99 25.72 12.63
C SER A 209 2.11 24.48 13.54
N LEU A 210 1.13 24.22 14.41
CA LEU A 210 0.97 22.99 15.20
C LEU A 210 0.02 21.94 14.59
N MET A 211 -0.73 22.24 13.53
CA MET A 211 -1.63 21.30 12.83
C MET A 211 -1.01 20.63 11.60
N VAL A 212 0.23 21.00 11.22
CA VAL A 212 0.97 20.32 10.15
C VAL A 212 1.73 19.14 10.75
N VAL A 213 1.09 17.97 10.80
CA VAL A 213 1.73 16.67 11.15
C VAL A 213 1.26 15.58 10.19
#